data_AF-A7A0J1-F1
#
_entry.id   AF-A7A0J1-F1
#
_cell.length_a   1.000
_cell.length_b   1.000
_cell.length_c   1.000
_cell.angle_alpha   90.00
_cell.angle_beta   90.00
_cell.angle_gamma   90.00
#
_symmetry.space_group_name_H-M   'P 1'
#
loop_
_entity.id
_entity.type
_entity.pdbx_description
1 polymer ?
#
loop_
_entity_poly.entity_id
_entity_poly.type
_entity_poly.pdbx_seq_one_letter_code
_entity_poly.pdbx_strand_id
1 'polypeptide(L)'
;MTGYFLPPQTSSYTFRFAKVDDSAILSVGGDVAFGCCAQEQPQITSTNFTINGIKPWQGRLPDNIAGTVYMYAGFYCPMKIVYSNAVSWHTLPVSVELPDGTTVSDDFAGYVYSFDDDLSQPNCTIPDPSKHTTSTIATTTEPWTGTFTSTSTEMTTVTGTNGQPTDETVIVAKTSTTATSSSLSSSSSEQITSSITS
;
A
#
# COMPACT_ATOMS: atom_id res chain seq x y z
N MET A 1 -22.67 8.24 5.81
CA MET A 1 -21.62 7.57 6.60
C MET A 1 -20.30 8.24 6.28
N THR A 2 -19.52 8.60 7.29
CA THR A 2 -18.17 9.16 7.18
C THR A 2 -17.24 8.43 8.15
N GLY A 3 -15.96 8.41 7.83
CA GLY A 3 -14.93 7.78 8.64
C GLY A 3 -13.62 7.73 7.86
N TYR A 4 -12.63 7.01 8.39
CA TYR A 4 -11.35 6.77 7.75
C TYR A 4 -11.13 5.28 7.56
N PHE A 5 -10.80 4.87 6.34
CA PHE A 5 -10.36 3.51 6.06
C PHE A 5 -8.86 3.38 6.37
N LEU A 6 -8.49 2.36 7.14
CA LEU A 6 -7.11 2.02 7.47
C LEU A 6 -6.69 0.78 6.67
N PRO A 7 -5.90 0.94 5.59
CA PRO A 7 -5.37 -0.18 4.82
C PRO A 7 -4.33 -0.95 5.66
N PRO A 8 -4.47 -2.28 5.84
CA PRO A 8 -3.44 -3.08 6.51
C PRO A 8 -2.21 -3.33 5.63
N GLN A 9 -2.33 -3.20 4.31
CA GLN A 9 -1.27 -3.47 3.34
C GLN A 9 -1.21 -2.38 2.25
N THR A 10 -0.03 -2.11 1.71
CA THR A 10 0.14 -1.16 0.60
C THR A 10 -0.20 -1.84 -0.72
N SER A 11 -1.36 -1.51 -1.32
CA SER A 11 -1.79 -2.05 -2.61
C SER A 11 -3.09 -1.39 -3.09
N SER A 12 -3.68 -1.95 -4.15
CA SER A 12 -5.01 -1.62 -4.65
C SER A 12 -6.11 -2.31 -3.83
N TYR A 13 -7.13 -1.54 -3.46
CA TYR A 13 -8.34 -2.00 -2.80
C TYR A 13 -9.54 -1.75 -3.71
N THR A 14 -10.36 -2.76 -3.94
CA THR A 14 -11.54 -2.64 -4.83
C THR A 14 -12.80 -2.64 -3.99
N PHE A 15 -13.38 -1.45 -3.80
CA PHE A 15 -14.67 -1.30 -3.14
C PHE A 15 -15.80 -1.64 -4.11
N ARG A 16 -16.90 -2.19 -3.59
CA ARG A 16 -18.03 -2.62 -4.39
C ARG A 16 -19.35 -2.35 -3.69
N PHE A 17 -20.34 -1.96 -4.48
CA PHE A 17 -21.75 -2.09 -4.12
C PHE A 17 -22.33 -3.25 -4.93
N ALA A 18 -22.68 -4.34 -4.26
CA ALA A 18 -23.24 -5.51 -4.94
C ALA A 18 -24.57 -5.15 -5.63
N LYS A 19 -25.35 -4.29 -4.99
CA LYS A 19 -26.59 -3.71 -5.51
C LYS A 19 -26.79 -2.33 -4.89
N VAL A 20 -27.39 -1.42 -5.65
CA VAL A 20 -27.81 -0.10 -5.17
C VAL A 20 -29.30 0.05 -5.42
N ASP A 21 -30.04 0.37 -4.37
CA ASP A 21 -31.47 0.67 -4.43
C ASP A 21 -31.81 1.72 -3.37
N ASP A 22 -32.04 2.99 -3.67
CA ASP A 22 -32.18 3.59 -5.01
C ASP A 22 -30.86 4.16 -5.56
N SER A 23 -30.10 4.89 -4.73
CA SER A 23 -28.95 5.67 -5.18
C SER A 23 -27.87 5.75 -4.12
N ALA A 24 -26.61 5.58 -4.50
CA ALA A 24 -25.48 5.66 -3.58
C ALA A 24 -24.22 6.21 -4.25
N ILE A 25 -23.33 6.79 -3.46
CA ILE A 25 -21.97 7.11 -3.87
C ILE A 25 -20.98 6.63 -2.81
N LEU A 26 -19.77 6.28 -3.25
CA LEU A 26 -18.59 6.16 -2.40
C LEU A 26 -17.54 7.16 -2.87
N SER A 27 -16.97 7.91 -1.94
CA SER A 27 -15.81 8.77 -2.13
C SER A 27 -14.71 8.34 -1.16
N VAL A 28 -13.49 8.25 -1.65
CA VAL A 28 -12.31 7.89 -0.85
C VAL A 28 -11.16 8.84 -1.15
N GLY A 29 -10.49 9.32 -0.12
CA GLY A 29 -9.36 10.24 -0.19
C GLY A 29 -9.64 11.62 0.41
N GLY A 30 -8.57 12.28 0.87
CA GLY A 30 -8.63 13.68 1.32
C GLY A 30 -9.09 14.60 0.20
N ASP A 31 -9.91 15.59 0.55
CA ASP A 31 -10.54 16.55 -0.37
C ASP A 31 -11.43 15.91 -1.47
N VAL A 32 -11.69 14.60 -1.36
CA VAL A 32 -12.63 13.85 -2.20
C VAL A 32 -13.82 13.38 -1.36
N ALA A 33 -13.54 12.70 -0.24
CA ALA A 33 -14.57 12.39 0.75
C ALA A 33 -14.88 13.62 1.62
N PHE A 34 -13.85 14.14 2.31
CA PHE A 34 -13.83 15.32 3.16
C PHE A 34 -12.36 15.69 3.47
N GLY A 35 -12.11 16.82 4.14
CA GLY A 35 -10.74 17.24 4.51
C GLY A 35 -10.15 16.40 5.64
N CYS A 36 -8.83 16.20 5.67
CA CYS A 36 -8.20 15.47 6.78
C CYS A 36 -8.43 16.18 8.12
N CYS A 37 -8.68 15.42 9.18
CA CYS A 37 -9.03 15.90 10.54
C CYS A 37 -10.30 16.78 10.59
N ALA A 38 -11.16 16.68 9.58
CA ALA A 38 -12.38 17.47 9.41
C ALA A 38 -13.58 16.57 9.03
N GLN A 39 -13.75 15.45 9.75
CA GLN A 39 -14.78 14.44 9.46
C GLN A 39 -16.20 14.97 9.70
N GLU A 40 -16.38 15.84 10.69
CA GLU A 40 -17.68 16.36 11.12
C GLU A 40 -18.04 17.69 10.47
N GLN A 41 -17.11 18.28 9.72
CA GLN A 41 -17.35 19.50 8.96
C GLN A 41 -18.42 19.33 7.88
N PRO A 42 -19.06 20.43 7.44
CA PRO A 42 -19.98 20.40 6.30
C PRO A 42 -19.39 19.70 5.08
N GLN A 43 -20.25 19.03 4.33
CA GLN A 43 -19.83 18.25 3.16
C GLN A 43 -19.14 19.14 2.12
N ILE A 44 -17.97 18.70 1.65
CA ILE A 44 -17.30 19.30 0.50
C ILE A 44 -18.06 19.03 -0.80
N THR A 45 -17.81 19.84 -1.83
CA THR A 45 -18.51 19.81 -3.13
C THR A 45 -17.91 18.84 -4.15
N SER A 46 -16.92 18.04 -3.77
CA SER A 46 -16.27 17.09 -4.68
C SER A 46 -17.26 16.04 -5.20
N THR A 47 -17.27 15.87 -6.53
CA THR A 47 -18.03 14.84 -7.23
C THR A 47 -17.13 13.78 -7.86
N ASN A 48 -15.87 13.70 -7.44
CA ASN A 48 -14.92 12.69 -7.89
C ASN A 48 -15.17 11.36 -7.17
N PHE A 49 -16.27 10.69 -7.52
CA PHE A 49 -16.71 9.48 -6.83
C PHE A 49 -15.82 8.28 -7.17
N THR A 50 -15.40 7.54 -6.15
CA THR A 50 -14.78 6.22 -6.30
C THR A 50 -15.78 5.22 -6.87
N ILE A 51 -17.01 5.21 -6.35
CA ILE A 51 -18.13 4.47 -6.94
C ILE A 51 -19.27 5.45 -7.18
N ASN A 52 -19.69 5.57 -8.44
CA ASN A 52 -20.88 6.32 -8.82
C ASN A 52 -22.06 5.37 -9.02
N GLY A 53 -22.85 5.18 -7.97
CA GLY A 53 -24.13 4.47 -8.01
C GLY A 53 -25.32 5.44 -7.99
N ILE A 54 -25.19 6.62 -8.61
CA ILE A 54 -26.32 7.54 -8.71
C ILE A 54 -27.35 6.96 -9.67
N LYS A 55 -28.60 6.84 -9.21
CA LYS A 55 -29.70 6.32 -10.05
C LYS A 55 -29.78 7.13 -11.36
N PRO A 56 -29.62 6.49 -12.53
CA PRO A 56 -29.69 7.21 -13.79
C PRO A 56 -31.12 7.69 -14.04
N TRP A 57 -31.25 8.79 -14.77
CA TRP A 57 -32.56 9.32 -15.19
C TRP A 57 -33.38 8.32 -15.99
N GLN A 58 -32.70 7.47 -16.76
CA GLN A 58 -33.29 6.43 -17.59
C GLN A 58 -32.56 5.10 -17.32
N GLY A 59 -33.32 4.01 -17.26
CA GLY A 59 -32.78 2.67 -17.05
C GLY A 59 -32.53 2.35 -15.57
N ARG A 60 -31.67 1.35 -15.35
CA ARG A 60 -31.33 0.83 -14.02
C ARG A 60 -29.80 0.80 -13.87
N LEU A 61 -29.32 0.99 -12.65
CA LEU A 61 -27.92 0.76 -12.33
C LEU A 61 -27.56 -0.71 -12.57
N PRO A 62 -26.37 -1.02 -13.13
CA PRO A 62 -25.86 -2.37 -13.14
C PRO A 62 -25.59 -2.86 -11.71
N ASP A 63 -25.72 -4.16 -11.49
CA ASP A 63 -25.29 -4.78 -10.24
C ASP A 63 -23.75 -4.85 -10.19
N ASN A 64 -23.18 -4.97 -8.99
CA ASN A 64 -21.74 -5.11 -8.75
C ASN A 64 -20.85 -3.95 -9.23
N ILE A 65 -21.34 -2.71 -9.17
CA ILE A 65 -20.51 -1.53 -9.44
C ILE A 65 -19.36 -1.41 -8.44
N ALA A 66 -18.18 -1.05 -8.94
CA ALA A 66 -16.96 -1.04 -8.15
C ALA A 66 -16.05 0.14 -8.51
N GLY A 67 -15.13 0.44 -7.59
CA GLY A 67 -14.10 1.44 -7.75
C GLY A 67 -12.85 1.02 -7.00
N THR A 68 -11.70 1.21 -7.63
CA THR A 68 -10.41 0.77 -7.08
C THR A 68 -9.59 1.98 -6.66
N VAL A 69 -8.97 1.89 -5.48
CA VAL A 69 -8.10 2.94 -4.92
C VAL A 69 -6.81 2.28 -4.46
N TYR A 70 -5.67 2.82 -4.89
CA TYR A 70 -4.37 2.42 -4.35
C TYR A 70 -4.14 3.12 -3.02
N MET A 71 -3.82 2.36 -1.98
CA MET A 71 -3.64 2.87 -0.62
C MET A 71 -2.32 2.35 -0.03
N TYR A 72 -1.75 3.15 0.86
CA TYR A 72 -0.51 2.83 1.57
C TYR A 72 -0.84 2.40 2.99
N ALA A 73 -0.26 1.28 3.42
CA ALA A 73 -0.49 0.71 4.75
C ALA A 73 -0.28 1.75 5.86
N GLY A 74 -1.18 1.75 6.85
CA GLY A 74 -1.05 2.62 8.03
C GLY A 74 -1.51 4.07 7.84
N PHE A 75 -1.89 4.49 6.62
CA PHE A 75 -2.44 5.83 6.38
C PHE A 75 -3.96 5.81 6.40
N TYR A 76 -4.55 6.58 7.31
CA TYR A 76 -6.00 6.77 7.40
C TYR A 76 -6.52 7.55 6.18
N CYS A 77 -7.33 6.89 5.36
CA CYS A 77 -7.91 7.45 4.13
C CYS A 77 -9.35 7.90 4.40
N PRO A 78 -9.69 9.20 4.29
CA PRO A 78 -11.07 9.66 4.41
C PRO A 78 -12.02 8.88 3.50
N MET A 79 -13.15 8.42 4.02
CA MET A 79 -14.18 7.69 3.27
C MET A 79 -15.58 8.21 3.57
N LYS A 80 -16.38 8.37 2.52
CA LYS A 80 -17.74 8.87 2.61
C LYS A 80 -18.66 8.04 1.74
N ILE A 81 -19.71 7.51 2.34
CA ILE A 81 -20.85 6.90 1.63
C ILE A 81 -22.09 7.76 1.87
N VAL A 82 -22.72 8.18 0.77
CA VAL A 82 -24.04 8.81 0.80
C VAL A 82 -25.00 7.87 0.09
N TYR A 83 -26.10 7.56 0.75
CA TYR A 83 -27.11 6.64 0.27
C TYR A 83 -28.48 7.31 0.39
N SER A 84 -29.35 7.04 -0.58
CA SER A 84 -30.72 7.51 -0.62
C SER A 84 -31.64 6.39 -1.07
N ASN A 85 -32.77 6.28 -0.38
CA ASN A 85 -33.92 5.48 -0.78
C ASN A 85 -35.11 6.41 -1.03
N ALA A 86 -35.76 6.30 -2.18
CA ALA A 86 -36.94 7.08 -2.51
C ALA A 86 -38.23 6.34 -2.19
N VAL A 87 -38.26 5.00 -2.28
CA VAL A 87 -39.49 4.24 -2.07
C VAL A 87 -39.26 2.78 -1.66
N SER A 88 -39.99 2.35 -0.63
CA SER A 88 -40.12 0.94 -0.25
C SER A 88 -38.78 0.26 0.11
N TRP A 89 -38.28 -0.67 -0.71
CA TRP A 89 -37.14 -1.53 -0.40
C TRP A 89 -35.85 -0.71 -0.33
N HIS A 90 -34.91 -1.13 0.52
CA HIS A 90 -33.59 -0.49 0.65
C HIS A 90 -32.50 -1.55 0.59
N THR A 91 -31.48 -1.37 -0.24
CA THR A 91 -30.39 -2.33 -0.36
C THR A 91 -29.11 -1.63 -0.79
N LEU A 92 -28.06 -1.77 0.04
CA LEU A 92 -26.71 -1.32 -0.25
C LEU A 92 -25.68 -2.26 0.42
N PRO A 93 -25.44 -3.47 -0.11
CA PRO A 93 -24.41 -4.36 0.39
C PRO A 93 -23.06 -3.82 -0.05
N VAL A 94 -22.20 -3.55 0.92
CA VAL A 94 -20.89 -2.91 0.71
C VAL A 94 -19.80 -3.93 0.98
N SER A 95 -18.84 -4.02 0.07
CA SER A 95 -17.66 -4.85 0.28
C SER A 95 -16.39 -4.18 -0.24
N VAL A 96 -15.25 -4.68 0.23
CA VAL A 96 -13.93 -4.36 -0.30
C VAL A 96 -13.14 -5.65 -0.51
N GLU A 97 -12.56 -5.78 -1.70
CA GLU A 97 -11.56 -6.80 -1.99
C GLU A 97 -10.19 -6.28 -1.54
N LEU A 98 -9.55 -7.04 -0.65
CA LEU A 98 -8.24 -6.77 -0.10
C LEU A 98 -7.13 -7.25 -1.06
N PRO A 99 -5.87 -6.81 -0.86
CA PRO A 99 -4.77 -7.15 -1.76
C PRO A 99 -4.43 -8.64 -1.84
N ASP A 100 -4.77 -9.40 -0.80
CA ASP A 100 -4.62 -10.85 -0.75
C ASP A 100 -5.77 -11.62 -1.44
N GLY A 101 -6.72 -10.90 -2.04
CA GLY A 101 -7.90 -11.43 -2.71
C GLY A 101 -9.05 -11.79 -1.78
N THR A 102 -8.89 -11.62 -0.46
CA THR A 102 -10.00 -11.81 0.48
C THR A 102 -10.99 -10.65 0.38
N THR A 103 -12.25 -10.89 0.72
CA THR A 103 -13.30 -9.86 0.69
C THR A 103 -13.82 -9.63 2.10
N VAL A 104 -13.86 -8.35 2.50
CA VAL A 104 -14.56 -7.89 3.69
C VAL A 104 -15.91 -7.35 3.23
N SER A 105 -17.00 -7.88 3.81
CA SER A 105 -18.38 -7.55 3.44
C SER A 105 -19.18 -7.17 4.68
N ASP A 106 -19.93 -6.08 4.57
CA ASP A 106 -20.84 -5.52 5.58
C ASP A 106 -20.20 -5.10 6.92
N ASP A 107 -19.48 -5.99 7.61
CA ASP A 107 -18.74 -5.68 8.83
C ASP A 107 -17.31 -5.23 8.50
N PHE A 108 -17.05 -3.94 8.71
CA PHE A 108 -15.75 -3.30 8.50
C PHE A 108 -15.00 -3.04 9.81
N ALA A 109 -15.36 -3.71 10.91
CA ALA A 109 -14.61 -3.62 12.16
C ALA A 109 -13.12 -3.89 11.95
N GLY A 110 -12.27 -3.02 12.49
CA GLY A 110 -10.81 -3.08 12.30
C GLY A 110 -10.29 -2.44 11.01
N TYR A 111 -11.18 -1.96 10.13
CA TYR A 111 -10.80 -1.23 8.91
C TYR A 111 -11.29 0.21 8.91
N VAL A 112 -12.40 0.51 9.56
CA VAL A 112 -12.99 1.86 9.57
C VAL A 112 -12.96 2.48 10.95
N TYR A 113 -12.53 3.74 11.00
CA TYR A 113 -12.30 4.50 12.22
C TYR A 113 -12.95 5.88 12.12
N SER A 114 -13.13 6.55 13.26
CA SER A 114 -13.54 7.93 13.32
C SER A 114 -12.67 8.68 14.30
N PHE A 115 -12.48 9.96 14.03
CA PHE A 115 -11.73 10.88 14.88
C PHE A 115 -12.53 12.16 15.00
N ASP A 116 -12.59 12.73 16.19
CA ASP A 116 -13.15 14.07 16.40
C ASP A 116 -12.34 15.09 15.56
N ASP A 117 -13.00 16.16 15.14
CA ASP A 117 -12.34 17.21 14.37
C ASP A 117 -11.18 17.87 15.15
N ASP A 118 -10.00 17.94 14.53
CA ASP A 118 -8.87 18.75 14.98
C ASP A 118 -8.29 19.54 13.79
N LEU A 119 -8.97 20.64 13.49
CA LEU A 119 -8.57 21.56 12.41
C LEU A 119 -7.26 22.30 12.70
N SER A 120 -6.74 22.20 13.93
CA SER A 120 -5.49 22.85 14.34
C SER A 120 -4.25 21.99 14.08
N GLN A 121 -4.43 20.69 13.84
CA GLN A 121 -3.33 19.75 13.59
C GLN A 121 -2.65 20.02 12.23
N PRO A 122 -1.40 20.53 12.20
CA PRO A 122 -0.79 21.03 10.97
C PRO A 122 -0.28 19.92 10.02
N ASN A 123 -0.12 18.69 10.51
CA ASN A 123 0.44 17.56 9.78
C ASN A 123 -0.57 16.44 9.54
N CYS A 124 -1.87 16.73 9.63
CA CYS A 124 -2.91 15.72 9.43
C CYS A 124 -3.04 15.29 7.96
N THR A 125 -2.87 16.23 7.02
CA THR A 125 -2.92 15.93 5.59
C THR A 125 -1.58 15.36 5.14
N ILE A 126 -1.61 14.17 4.54
CA ILE A 126 -0.47 13.55 3.86
C ILE A 126 -0.77 13.54 2.35
N PRO A 127 -0.30 14.56 1.58
CA PRO A 127 -0.65 14.68 0.16
C PRO A 127 -0.08 13.54 -0.71
N ASP A 128 1.04 12.96 -0.28
CA ASP A 128 1.72 11.90 -1.00
C ASP A 128 2.29 10.87 0.00
N PRO A 129 1.49 9.86 0.38
CA PRO A 129 1.92 8.84 1.34
C PRO A 129 3.14 8.03 0.86
N SER A 130 3.40 7.96 -0.46
CA SER A 130 4.54 7.21 -1.01
C SER A 130 5.90 7.70 -0.51
N LYS A 131 6.00 9.00 -0.20
CA LYS A 131 7.22 9.61 0.36
C LYS A 131 7.46 9.23 1.82
N HIS A 132 6.40 8.77 2.49
CA HIS A 132 6.45 8.36 3.89
C HIS A 132 6.47 6.83 4.05
N THR A 133 6.43 6.08 2.95
CA THR A 133 6.51 4.60 2.97
C THR A 133 7.91 4.07 2.68
N THR A 134 8.95 4.88 2.87
CA THR A 134 10.33 4.44 2.62
C THR A 134 10.77 3.45 3.70
N SER A 135 10.63 2.15 3.45
CA SER A 135 11.46 1.14 4.10
C SER A 135 12.83 1.19 3.44
N THR A 136 13.83 1.79 4.11
CA THR A 136 15.22 1.65 3.67
C THR A 136 15.61 0.18 3.84
N ILE A 137 15.95 -0.50 2.74
CA ILE A 137 16.57 -1.83 2.81
C ILE A 137 18.08 -1.63 2.82
N ALA A 138 18.71 -1.86 3.97
CA ALA A 138 20.17 -1.88 4.09
C ALA A 138 20.66 -3.33 3.96
N THR A 139 21.61 -3.59 3.06
CA THR A 139 22.28 -4.89 2.97
C THR A 139 23.67 -4.77 3.57
N THR A 140 23.93 -5.50 4.66
CA THR A 140 25.26 -5.61 5.26
C THR A 140 25.82 -7.01 5.01
N THR A 141 27.04 -7.07 4.49
CA THR A 141 27.79 -8.32 4.35
C THR A 141 28.82 -8.43 5.46
N GLU A 142 28.71 -9.48 6.27
CA GLU A 142 29.70 -9.78 7.30
C GLU A 142 30.58 -10.95 6.86
N PRO A 143 31.92 -10.83 6.98
CA PRO A 143 32.81 -11.96 6.76
C PRO A 143 32.56 -13.05 7.81
N TRP A 144 32.33 -14.28 7.36
CA TRP A 144 31.95 -15.43 8.20
C TRP A 144 32.92 -16.60 8.00
N THR A 145 33.30 -17.25 9.11
CA THR A 145 34.26 -18.37 9.12
C THR A 145 33.63 -19.74 8.92
N GLY A 146 32.31 -19.84 8.80
CA GLY A 146 31.62 -21.11 8.54
C GLY A 146 31.59 -21.51 7.05
N THR A 147 31.15 -22.74 6.81
CA THR A 147 31.15 -23.42 5.49
C THR A 147 29.88 -23.20 4.66
N PHE A 148 28.90 -22.46 5.18
CA PHE A 148 27.62 -22.21 4.52
C PHE A 148 27.27 -20.71 4.59
N THR A 149 26.60 -20.23 3.53
CA THR A 149 26.04 -18.87 3.48
C THR A 149 24.80 -18.82 4.37
N SER A 150 24.68 -17.77 5.19
CA SER A 150 23.52 -17.54 6.04
C SER A 150 22.95 -16.15 5.78
N THR A 151 21.64 -16.04 5.63
CA THR A 151 20.92 -14.77 5.50
C THR A 151 20.03 -14.57 6.72
N SER A 152 20.12 -13.41 7.36
CA SER A 152 19.22 -12.98 8.44
C SER A 152 18.52 -11.68 8.05
N THR A 153 17.30 -11.50 8.52
CA THR A 153 16.53 -10.26 8.33
C THR A 153 16.24 -9.67 9.70
N GLU A 154 16.61 -8.41 9.88
CA GLU A 154 16.42 -7.64 11.12
C GLU A 154 15.64 -6.36 10.80
N MET A 155 14.75 -5.94 11.70
CA MET A 155 14.09 -4.63 11.61
C MET A 155 14.73 -3.68 12.62
N THR A 156 15.12 -2.51 12.16
CA THR A 156 15.67 -1.44 13.00
C THR A 156 14.90 -0.16 12.77
N THR A 157 14.43 0.50 13.83
CA THR A 157 13.82 1.82 13.73
C THR A 157 14.91 2.89 13.82
N VAL A 158 15.16 3.61 12.74
CA VAL A 158 16.15 4.69 12.67
C VAL A 158 15.43 6.04 12.72
N THR A 159 15.85 6.93 13.60
CA THR A 159 15.33 8.30 13.60
C THR A 159 16.15 9.13 12.61
N GLY A 160 15.51 9.58 11.52
CA GLY A 160 16.15 10.40 10.51
C GLY A 160 16.53 11.81 11.02
N THR A 161 17.31 12.56 10.24
CA THR A 161 17.69 13.96 10.54
C THR A 161 16.48 14.92 10.62
N ASN A 162 15.32 14.49 10.14
CA ASN A 162 14.03 15.17 10.26
C ASN A 162 13.26 14.82 11.56
N GLY A 163 13.81 13.98 12.45
CA GLY A 163 13.21 13.61 13.74
C GLY A 163 12.07 12.61 13.67
N GLN A 164 11.77 12.05 12.49
CA GLN A 164 10.72 11.03 12.32
C GLN A 164 11.34 9.62 12.38
N PRO A 165 10.74 8.67 13.12
CA PRO A 165 11.17 7.28 13.10
C PRO A 165 10.84 6.66 11.73
N THR A 166 11.84 6.02 11.13
CA THR A 166 11.73 5.26 9.89
C THR A 166 12.11 3.82 10.19
N ASP A 167 11.24 2.87 9.86
CA ASP A 167 11.57 1.45 9.97
C ASP A 167 12.46 1.03 8.78
N GLU A 168 13.67 0.58 9.10
CA GLU A 168 14.63 0.04 8.15
C GLU A 168 14.67 -1.49 8.26
N THR A 169 14.66 -2.16 7.11
CA THR A 169 14.90 -3.61 7.05
C THR A 169 16.36 -3.83 6.73
N VAL A 170 17.09 -4.46 7.65
CA VAL A 170 18.49 -4.83 7.47
C VAL A 170 18.55 -6.29 7.07
N ILE A 171 19.09 -6.57 5.88
CA ILE A 171 19.40 -7.93 5.44
C ILE A 171 20.88 -8.17 5.71
N VAL A 172 21.17 -9.03 6.66
CA VAL A 172 22.54 -9.45 7.00
C VAL A 172 22.87 -10.71 6.22
N ALA A 173 23.77 -10.58 5.23
CA ALA A 173 24.28 -11.71 4.46
C ALA A 173 25.68 -12.11 4.97
N LYS A 174 25.81 -13.32 5.49
CA LYS A 174 27.08 -13.92 5.90
C LYS A 174 27.59 -14.82 4.80
N THR A 175 28.59 -14.35 4.05
CA THR A 175 29.20 -15.08 2.93
C THR A 175 30.56 -15.65 3.35
N SER A 176 30.80 -16.93 3.06
CA SER A 176 32.08 -17.58 3.40
C SER A 176 33.25 -16.92 2.66
N THR A 177 34.30 -16.57 3.40
CA THR A 177 35.53 -15.98 2.84
C THR A 177 36.51 -17.03 2.30
N THR A 178 36.09 -18.28 2.09
CA THR A 178 36.99 -19.33 1.60
C THR A 178 37.43 -18.96 0.19
N ALA A 179 38.62 -18.34 0.10
CA ALA A 179 39.31 -18.11 -1.13
C ALA A 179 39.33 -19.42 -1.90
N THR A 180 38.78 -19.42 -3.11
CA THR A 180 39.10 -20.44 -4.10
C THR A 180 40.59 -20.32 -4.38
N SER A 181 41.43 -20.93 -3.54
CA SER A 181 42.79 -21.30 -3.89
C SER A 181 42.69 -22.48 -4.85
N SER A 182 42.15 -22.25 -6.05
CA SER A 182 42.53 -23.07 -7.19
C SER A 182 43.92 -22.61 -7.57
N SER A 183 44.93 -23.31 -7.02
CA SER A 183 46.28 -23.29 -7.54
C SER A 183 46.25 -23.70 -9.02
N LEU A 184 46.18 -22.72 -9.91
CA LEU A 184 46.69 -22.88 -11.26
C LEU A 184 48.03 -22.18 -11.27
N SER A 185 49.06 -22.99 -11.09
CA SER A 185 50.47 -22.62 -11.24
C SER A 185 50.66 -21.79 -12.51
N SER A 186 51.07 -20.53 -12.33
CA SER A 186 51.68 -19.75 -13.38
C SER A 186 53.10 -20.29 -13.62
N SER A 187 53.35 -20.91 -14.76
CA SER A 187 54.70 -20.90 -15.34
C SER A 187 54.68 -20.02 -16.58
N SER A 188 55.23 -18.82 -16.47
CA SER A 188 55.66 -18.02 -17.60
C SER A 188 56.94 -18.64 -18.18
N SER A 189 57.02 -18.76 -19.51
CA SER A 189 58.05 -18.10 -20.34
C SER A 189 58.40 -18.88 -21.62
N GLU A 190 58.40 -18.10 -22.70
CA GLU A 190 59.31 -18.14 -23.85
C GLU A 190 59.00 -18.99 -25.10
N GLN A 191 59.32 -18.33 -26.21
CA GLN A 191 59.22 -18.69 -27.62
C GLN A 191 59.84 -20.06 -27.96
N ILE A 192 59.41 -20.66 -29.07
CA ILE A 192 60.27 -20.91 -30.26
C ILE A 192 59.40 -21.38 -31.45
N THR A 193 59.77 -20.82 -32.60
CA THR A 193 59.31 -20.99 -33.98
C THR A 193 59.47 -22.43 -34.53
N SER A 194 58.91 -22.63 -35.73
CA SER A 194 59.29 -23.57 -36.82
C SER A 194 58.69 -24.99 -36.91
N SER A 195 57.73 -25.12 -37.84
CA SER A 195 57.68 -26.03 -39.00
C SER A 195 58.12 -27.50 -38.87
N ILE A 196 57.21 -28.42 -39.22
CA ILE A 196 57.53 -29.69 -39.90
C ILE A 196 56.45 -30.00 -40.96
N THR A 197 56.96 -30.28 -42.16
CA THR A 197 56.31 -30.71 -43.40
C THR A 197 56.05 -32.22 -43.42
N SER A 198 54.90 -32.64 -43.94
CA SER A 198 54.73 -33.64 -45.03
C SER A 198 53.25 -33.79 -45.37
#